data_AF-A0A524E8T2-F1
#
_entry.id   AF-A0A524E8T2-F1
#
_cell.length_a   1.000
_cell.length_b   1.000
_cell.length_c   1.000
_cell.angle_alpha   90.00
_cell.angle_beta   90.00
_cell.angle_gamma   90.00
#
_symmetry.space_group_name_H-M   'P 1'
#
loop_
_entity.id
_entity.type
_entity.pdbx_description
1 polymer ?
#
loop_
_entity_poly.entity_id
_entity_poly.type
_entity_poly.pdbx_seq_one_letter_code
_entity_poly.pdbx_strand_id
1 'polypeptide(L)'
;MTRHAGQKRVKRLNTPKYLQIKRKHGTFLVKPSSGPHPSRFCLTLLHVVRDLLKLADDHREAKKLIGKGYFKVDGRIIKDTSFP
;
A
#
# COMPACT_ATOMS: atom_id res chain seq x y z
N MET A 1 -22.34 -0.65 -20.26
CA MET A 1 -20.88 -0.36 -20.20
C MET A 1 -20.21 -1.44 -19.34
N THR A 2 -19.75 -2.52 -19.95
CA THR A 2 -19.12 -3.64 -19.24
C THR A 2 -17.60 -3.41 -19.20
N ARG A 3 -16.97 -3.55 -18.03
CA ARG A 3 -15.52 -3.35 -17.92
C ARG A 3 -14.81 -4.61 -18.38
N HIS A 4 -13.94 -4.49 -19.38
CA HIS A 4 -13.15 -5.60 -19.93
C HIS A 4 -11.92 -5.96 -19.08
N ALA A 5 -11.51 -5.12 -18.11
CA ALA A 5 -10.33 -5.36 -17.27
C ALA A 5 -10.54 -4.93 -15.81
N GLY A 6 -9.79 -5.58 -14.90
CA GLY A 6 -9.80 -5.25 -13.47
C GLY A 6 -9.23 -3.86 -13.16
N GLN A 7 -9.75 -3.22 -12.10
CA GLN A 7 -9.21 -1.94 -11.63
C GLN A 7 -7.80 -2.08 -11.05
N LYS A 8 -6.87 -1.27 -11.57
CA LYS A 8 -5.48 -1.16 -11.06
C LYS A 8 -5.33 -0.22 -9.86
N ARG A 9 -6.29 0.68 -9.63
CA ARG A 9 -6.26 1.70 -8.57
C ARG A 9 -7.60 1.71 -7.84
N VAL A 10 -7.57 2.01 -6.55
CA VAL A 10 -8.77 2.13 -5.72
C VAL A 10 -8.83 3.56 -5.17
N LYS A 11 -10.03 4.15 -5.12
CA LYS A 11 -10.21 5.46 -4.46
C LYS A 11 -9.95 5.31 -2.96
N ARG A 12 -9.20 6.25 -2.36
CA ARG A 12 -8.87 6.18 -0.92
C ARG A 12 -10.11 6.26 -0.04
N LEU A 13 -11.14 6.97 -0.48
CA LEU A 13 -12.45 7.03 0.19
C LEU A 13 -13.13 5.66 0.35
N ASN A 14 -12.83 4.71 -0.54
CA ASN A 14 -13.43 3.37 -0.54
C ASN A 14 -12.69 2.36 0.37
N THR A 15 -11.73 2.83 1.17
CA THR A 15 -11.04 1.94 2.11
C THR A 15 -11.91 1.61 3.32
N PRO A 16 -11.74 0.42 3.93
CA PRO A 16 -12.43 0.05 5.16
C PRO A 16 -12.11 1.00 6.33
N LYS A 17 -12.98 1.04 7.34
CA LYS A 17 -12.86 1.97 8.49
C LYS A 17 -11.75 1.59 9.48
N TYR A 18 -11.45 0.30 9.59
CA TYR A 18 -10.42 -0.19 10.51
C TYR A 18 -9.00 0.14 10.02
N LEU A 19 -8.81 0.43 8.73
CA LEU A 19 -7.52 0.93 8.26
C LEU A 19 -7.34 2.35 8.81
N GLN A 20 -6.37 2.52 9.71
CA GLN A 20 -6.02 3.80 10.33
C GLN A 20 -5.31 4.75 9.35
N ILE A 21 -5.95 5.04 8.22
CA ILE A 21 -5.41 5.89 7.17
C ILE A 21 -6.25 7.15 6.97
N LYS A 22 -5.58 8.28 6.74
CA LYS A 22 -6.26 9.56 6.44
C LYS A 22 -6.94 9.50 5.08
N ARG A 23 -8.27 9.32 5.04
CA ARG A 23 -9.04 9.16 3.78
C ARG A 23 -9.08 10.40 2.88
N LYS A 24 -9.00 11.60 3.47
CA LYS A 24 -9.08 12.88 2.75
C LYS A 24 -7.71 13.49 2.39
N HIS A 25 -6.61 12.79 2.66
CA HIS A 25 -5.27 13.30 2.36
C HIS A 25 -4.85 13.09 0.89
N GLY A 26 -5.50 12.18 0.18
CA GLY A 26 -5.19 11.91 -1.23
C GLY A 26 -6.33 11.17 -1.91
N THR A 27 -6.35 11.22 -3.24
CA THR A 27 -7.44 10.70 -4.06
C THR A 27 -7.43 9.19 -4.18
N PHE A 28 -6.23 8.60 -4.32
CA PHE A 28 -6.06 7.18 -4.60
C PHE A 28 -5.27 6.45 -3.50
N LEU A 29 -5.64 5.18 -3.32
CA LEU A 29 -4.89 4.18 -2.58
C LEU A 29 -4.14 3.28 -3.58
N VAL A 30 -2.95 2.84 -3.20
CA VAL A 30 -2.26 1.79 -3.95
C VAL A 30 -3.03 0.49 -3.75
N LYS A 31 -3.41 -0.15 -4.85
CA LYS A 31 -4.06 -1.46 -4.79
C LYS A 31 -2.99 -2.50 -4.44
N PRO A 32 -3.21 -3.36 -3.43
CA PRO A 32 -2.30 -4.46 -3.14
C PRO A 32 -2.16 -5.40 -4.34
N SER A 33 -0.95 -5.90 -4.56
CA SER A 33 -0.71 -6.99 -5.50
C SER A 33 -1.30 -8.30 -4.97
N SER A 34 -1.50 -9.28 -5.85
CA SER A 34 -1.91 -10.62 -5.42
C SER A 34 -0.81 -11.22 -4.56
N GLY A 35 -1.16 -11.71 -3.37
CA GLY A 35 -0.19 -12.21 -2.42
C GLY A 35 -0.84 -12.97 -1.26
N PRO A 36 -0.15 -13.13 -0.12
CA PRO A 36 -0.57 -14.01 0.98
C PRO A 36 -1.88 -13.60 1.64
N HIS A 37 -2.18 -12.30 1.71
CA HIS A 37 -3.36 -11.79 2.41
C HIS A 37 -4.49 -11.35 1.46
N PRO A 38 -5.77 -11.52 1.85
CA PRO A 38 -6.90 -11.02 1.07
C PRO A 38 -6.90 -9.49 1.00
N SER A 39 -7.33 -8.93 -0.14
CA SER A 39 -7.33 -7.46 -0.39
C SER A 39 -8.09 -6.61 0.63
N ARG A 40 -8.99 -7.23 1.40
CA ARG A 40 -9.71 -6.56 2.49
C ARG A 40 -8.80 -6.36 3.69
N PHE A 41 -8.08 -7.41 4.11
CA PHE A 41 -7.30 -7.44 5.35
C PHE A 41 -5.82 -7.12 5.19
N CYS A 42 -5.36 -6.79 3.99
CA CYS A 42 -3.97 -6.44 3.74
C CYS A 42 -3.73 -4.92 3.70
N LEU A 43 -2.51 -4.51 3.98
CA LEU A 43 -2.02 -3.15 3.79
C LEU A 43 -0.73 -3.21 2.99
N THR A 44 -0.59 -2.34 2.00
CA THR A 44 0.65 -2.35 1.22
C THR A 44 1.82 -1.85 2.06
N LEU A 45 3.01 -2.41 1.83
CA LEU A 45 4.24 -1.97 2.49
C LEU A 45 4.43 -0.45 2.42
N LEU A 46 4.07 0.18 1.29
CA LEU A 46 4.12 1.63 1.13
C LEU A 46 3.23 2.38 2.13
N HIS A 47 2.02 1.89 2.40
CA HIS A 47 1.11 2.50 3.37
C HIS A 47 1.59 2.27 4.80
N VAL A 48 2.18 1.12 5.10
CA VAL A 48 2.77 0.86 6.42
C VAL A 48 3.91 1.84 6.71
N VAL A 49 4.85 1.99 5.78
CA VAL A 49 6.02 2.86 5.95
C VAL A 49 5.63 4.34 6.07
N ARG A 50 4.70 4.81 5.24
CA ARG A 50 4.30 6.22 5.18
C ARG A 50 3.22 6.59 6.19
N ASP A 51 2.12 5.84 6.25
CA ASP A 51 0.92 6.25 6.98
C ASP A 51 0.92 5.73 8.44
N LEU A 52 1.45 4.53 8.72
CA LEU A 52 1.49 3.96 10.08
C LEU A 52 2.78 4.32 10.82
N LEU A 53 3.94 3.97 10.24
CA LEU A 53 5.24 4.17 10.88
C LEU A 53 5.79 5.59 10.71
N LYS A 54 5.27 6.36 9.73
CA LYS A 54 5.70 7.73 9.41
C LYS A 54 7.21 7.86 9.24
N LEU A 55 7.85 6.87 8.62
CA LEU A 55 9.30 6.87 8.34
C LEU A 55 9.67 7.74 7.13
N ALA A 56 8.67 8.09 6.32
CA ALA A 56 8.81 8.95 5.16
C ALA A 56 7.55 9.80 5.01
N ASP A 57 7.73 11.09 4.75
CA ASP A 57 6.61 12.00 4.46
C ASP A 57 6.17 11.85 2.99
N ASP A 58 7.15 11.64 2.12
CA ASP A 58 6.94 11.57 0.68
C ASP A 58 6.80 10.14 0.15
N HIS A 59 5.94 9.99 -0.86
CA HIS A 59 5.79 8.73 -1.59
C HIS A 59 7.09 8.31 -2.30
N ARG A 60 7.89 9.29 -2.76
CA ARG A 60 9.16 9.03 -3.45
C ARG A 60 10.20 8.46 -2.48
N GLU A 61 10.25 8.98 -1.27
CA GLU A 61 11.18 8.53 -0.24
C GLU A 61 10.82 7.14 0.25
N ALA A 62 9.54 6.90 0.57
CA ALA A 62 9.06 5.57 0.95
C ALA A 62 9.41 4.51 -0.11
N LYS A 63 9.21 4.83 -1.40
CA LYS A 63 9.59 3.94 -2.51
C LYS A 63 11.10 3.70 -2.58
N LYS A 64 11.93 4.72 -2.34
CA LYS A 64 13.39 4.56 -2.29
C LYS A 64 13.83 3.68 -1.12
N LEU A 65 13.25 3.85 0.07
CA LEU A 65 13.58 3.04 1.25
C LEU A 65 13.23 1.56 1.04
N ILE A 66 12.05 1.30 0.47
CA ILE A 66 11.63 -0.05 0.09
C ILE A 66 12.55 -0.64 -0.98
N GLY A 67 12.90 0.14 -2.01
CA GLY A 67 13.80 -0.31 -3.07
C GLY A 67 15.22 -0.64 -2.58
N LYS A 68 15.70 0.07 -1.55
CA LYS A 68 16.99 -0.21 -0.89
C LYS A 68 16.97 -1.50 -0.07
N GLY A 69 15.81 -2.05 0.27
CA GLY A 69 15.69 -3.33 0.98
C GLY A 69 15.86 -3.25 2.49
N TYR A 70 15.55 -2.10 3.11
CA TYR A 70 15.61 -1.93 4.56
C TYR A 70 14.48 -2.65 5.32
N PHE A 71 13.41 -3.02 4.63
CA PHE A 71 12.25 -3.66 5.25
C PHE A 71 12.27 -5.17 5.04
N LYS A 72 12.11 -5.90 6.14
CA LYS A 72 11.91 -7.34 6.16
C LYS A 72 10.51 -7.66 6.66
N VAL A 73 9.80 -8.52 5.92
CA VAL A 73 8.51 -9.09 6.32
C VAL A 73 8.73 -10.59 6.45
N ASP A 74 8.43 -11.15 7.61
CA ASP A 74 8.63 -12.58 7.93
C ASP A 74 10.04 -13.10 7.58
N GLY A 75 11.06 -12.27 7.83
CA GLY A 75 12.46 -12.60 7.56
C GLY A 75 12.94 -12.42 6.11
N ARG A 76 12.04 -12.09 5.16
CA ARG A 76 12.40 -11.85 3.75
C ARG A 76 12.49 -10.37 3.45
N ILE A 77 13.52 -9.97 2.69
CA ILE A 77 13.66 -8.58 2.22
C ILE A 77 12.67 -8.35 1.08
N ILE A 78 11.73 -7.43 1.27
CA ILE A 78 10.71 -7.11 0.27
C ILE A 78 11.01 -5.77 -0.37
N LYS A 79 11.11 -5.77 -1.70
CA LYS A 79 11.35 -4.58 -2.52
C LYS A 79 10.12 -4.11 -3.29
N ASP A 80 9.03 -4.87 -3.27
CA ASP A 80 7.77 -4.46 -3.88
C ASP A 80 7.00 -3.51 -2.96
N THR A 81 6.65 -2.34 -3.49
CA THR A 81 5.85 -1.34 -2.78
C THR A 81 4.40 -1.75 -2.58
N SER A 82 3.89 -2.61 -3.47
CA SER A 82 2.48 -3.02 -3.49
C SER A 82 2.25 -4.34 -2.76
N PHE A 83 3.30 -4.89 -2.13
CA PHE A 83 3.23 -6.16 -1.41
C PHE A 83 2.17 -6.09 -0.29
N PRO A 84 1.20 -7.02 -0.26
CA PRO A 84 0.11 -7.06 0.72
C PRO A 84 0.52 -7.59 2.09
#